data_AF-A0A926AEW1-F1
#
_entry.id   AF-A0A926AEW1-F1
#
_cell.length_a   1.000
_cell.length_b   1.000
_cell.length_c   1.000
_cell.angle_alpha   90.00
_cell.angle_beta   90.00
_cell.angle_gamma   90.00
#
_symmetry.space_group_name_H-M   'P 1'
#
loop_
_entity.id
_entity.type
_entity.pdbx_description
1 polymer ?
#
loop_
_entity_poly.entity_id
_entity_poly.type
_entity_poly.pdbx_seq_one_letter_code
_entity_poly.pdbx_strand_id
1 'polypeptide(L)'
;MTNPPVDVQQYGQSIWIDNIRRKLLSDGTFRTWIDEFGVVGVTSNPTIFQKAIGGSDDYDSAIKEWLNEEPEQIYERLAIGDIQAAAAMFRPIYDATNGVDGCVSLEVSPRLARDTQGTIEEAKRLDAAVGAPNVMIKIPATPEGIPAIEAVIAAGINVNVTLIFAVSNYLEVAEAYMRGLEQRLARGESVAGIASVASFFVSRIDTMIDGILQNNMRAAQGRDLARVTANEQLLGKAAIANAKLAYKHFMTLFYGERFAALKAAGASVQRPLWASTGTKNPAYPDTLYIDSLIGRDTVNTVPPDTLAAFKDHGTVRESILDDIDDAQSVLDMLAEVGIEIDVITKRLQDDGVESFGASFESLMEQVESKRTVLITGVMAGQKAALGIYGDAVQATLKALDKKFINGRIWAKDGSVWKDHAATIAKIEQRLGWLDVQTSIDMPRLKALQASIQAEGAFAHIILLGMGGSSLAPEVIYQTYGKREGFPAFLMLDSTVPERVLEIERAVDLSKTLFIVASKS
;
A
#
# COMPACT_ATOMS: atom_id res chain seq x y z
N MET A 1 13.99 12.62 28.35
CA MET A 1 14.07 12.65 26.88
C MET A 1 12.69 13.04 26.39
N THR A 2 12.61 13.97 25.46
CA THR A 2 11.35 14.32 24.77
C THR A 2 10.90 13.13 23.94
N ASN A 3 9.58 12.90 23.86
CA ASN A 3 8.99 11.85 23.05
C ASN A 3 7.92 12.51 22.17
N PRO A 4 8.29 13.06 20.99
CA PRO A 4 7.39 13.91 20.22
C PRO A 4 5.98 13.33 19.97
N PRO A 5 5.83 12.04 19.60
CA PRO A 5 4.52 11.39 19.46
C PRO A 5 3.63 11.37 20.72
N VAL A 6 4.23 11.40 21.92
CA VAL A 6 3.52 11.49 23.20
C VAL A 6 3.32 12.95 23.60
N ASP A 7 4.37 13.76 23.47
CA ASP A 7 4.38 15.17 23.87
C ASP A 7 3.36 15.99 23.07
N VAL A 8 3.09 15.63 21.81
CA VAL A 8 2.12 16.32 20.95
C VAL A 8 0.68 16.26 21.51
N GLN A 9 0.35 15.24 22.30
CA GLN A 9 -0.99 15.06 22.87
C GLN A 9 -1.35 16.18 23.87
N GLN A 10 -0.36 16.85 24.48
CA GLN A 10 -0.61 17.99 25.35
C GLN A 10 -1.25 19.19 24.62
N TYR A 11 -1.09 19.25 23.29
CA TYR A 11 -1.71 20.25 22.42
C TYR A 11 -3.08 19.79 21.90
N GLY A 12 -3.59 18.63 22.36
CA GLY A 12 -4.87 18.08 21.93
C GLY A 12 -4.86 17.43 20.55
N GLN A 13 -3.68 17.06 20.03
CA GLN A 13 -3.56 16.28 18.80
C GLN A 13 -3.24 14.81 19.11
N SER A 14 -4.09 13.91 18.62
CA SER A 14 -3.91 12.47 18.73
C SER A 14 -3.11 11.91 17.56
N ILE A 15 -2.22 10.95 17.81
CA ILE A 15 -1.44 10.26 16.76
C ILE A 15 -2.03 8.89 16.48
N TRP A 16 -2.42 8.67 15.22
CA TRP A 16 -2.92 7.39 14.71
C TRP A 16 -1.91 6.81 13.72
N ILE A 17 -1.92 5.49 13.56
CA ILE A 17 -1.07 4.79 12.60
C ILE A 17 -1.87 4.42 11.34
N ASP A 18 -1.35 4.79 10.18
CA ASP A 18 -1.91 4.44 8.86
C ASP A 18 -1.33 3.13 8.35
N ASN A 19 -1.50 2.07 9.13
CA ASN A 19 -1.08 0.72 8.76
C ASN A 19 -1.82 -0.34 9.59
N ILE A 20 -2.13 -1.47 8.95
CA ILE A 20 -2.62 -2.67 9.64
C ILE A 20 -2.12 -3.90 8.88
N ARG A 21 -1.57 -4.86 9.63
CA ARG A 21 -1.10 -6.15 9.12
C ARG A 21 -1.13 -7.18 10.24
N ARG A 22 -1.61 -8.39 9.94
CA ARG A 22 -1.83 -9.45 10.93
C ARG A 22 -0.61 -9.77 11.80
N LYS A 23 0.59 -9.82 11.23
CA LYS A 23 1.80 -10.07 12.00
C LYS A 23 2.15 -8.94 12.97
N LEU A 24 1.94 -7.68 12.57
CA LEU A 24 2.22 -6.51 13.45
C LEU A 24 1.33 -6.49 14.70
N LEU A 25 0.14 -7.08 14.61
CA LEU A 25 -0.77 -7.26 15.74
C LEU A 25 -0.25 -8.34 16.72
N SER A 26 0.48 -9.35 16.25
CA SER A 26 0.91 -10.48 17.08
C SER A 26 2.38 -10.45 17.51
N ASP A 27 3.25 -9.71 16.82
CA ASP A 27 4.70 -9.68 17.07
C ASP A 27 5.17 -8.63 18.10
N GLY A 28 4.25 -7.84 18.66
CA GLY A 28 4.53 -6.80 19.66
C GLY A 28 4.75 -5.40 19.07
N THR A 29 4.77 -5.24 17.74
CA THR A 29 4.94 -3.93 17.10
C THR A 29 3.86 -2.95 17.52
N PHE A 30 2.58 -3.36 17.47
CA PHE A 30 1.46 -2.50 17.89
C PHE A 30 1.54 -2.10 19.36
N ARG A 31 2.00 -3.00 20.25
CA ARG A 31 2.22 -2.65 21.67
C ARG A 31 3.31 -1.60 21.82
N THR A 32 4.41 -1.73 21.07
CA THR A 32 5.48 -0.72 21.04
C THR A 32 4.94 0.63 20.58
N TRP A 33 4.12 0.66 19.52
CA TRP A 33 3.49 1.90 19.06
C TRP A 33 2.57 2.54 20.10
N ILE A 34 1.77 1.75 20.81
CA ILE A 34 0.89 2.24 21.86
C ILE A 34 1.70 2.73 23.07
N ASP A 35 2.53 1.86 23.64
CA ASP A 35 3.16 2.06 24.94
C ASP A 35 4.35 3.04 24.88
N GLU A 36 5.15 2.99 23.80
CA GLU A 36 6.37 3.79 23.69
C GLU A 36 6.24 5.00 22.77
N PHE A 37 5.30 4.97 21.82
CA PHE A 37 5.12 6.03 20.81
C PHE A 37 3.77 6.73 20.98
N GLY A 38 2.95 6.37 21.96
CA GLY A 38 1.70 7.07 22.24
C GLY A 38 0.71 7.02 21.07
N VAL A 39 0.74 5.99 20.23
CA VAL A 39 -0.27 5.80 19.19
C VAL A 39 -1.59 5.43 19.84
N VAL A 40 -2.65 6.15 19.48
CA VAL A 40 -3.98 6.04 20.11
C VAL A 40 -5.10 5.73 19.11
N GLY A 41 -4.78 5.34 17.88
CA GLY A 41 -5.77 4.87 16.91
C GLY A 41 -5.13 4.34 15.63
N VAL A 42 -5.96 3.77 14.76
CA VAL A 42 -5.51 3.05 13.55
C VAL A 42 -6.42 3.36 12.37
N THR A 43 -5.84 3.58 11.20
CA THR A 43 -6.55 3.58 9.92
C THR A 43 -6.12 2.43 9.04
N SER A 44 -7.10 1.85 8.34
CA SER A 44 -6.89 0.92 7.23
C SER A 44 -7.39 1.53 5.91
N ASN A 45 -6.96 0.95 4.79
CA ASN A 45 -7.50 1.21 3.46
C ASN A 45 -7.18 0.00 2.55
N PRO A 46 -7.82 -0.10 1.36
CA PRO A 46 -7.59 -1.22 0.44
C PRO A 46 -6.11 -1.41 0.05
N THR A 47 -5.35 -0.34 -0.16
CA THR A 47 -3.92 -0.42 -0.52
C THR A 47 -3.08 -1.04 0.60
N ILE A 48 -3.41 -0.77 1.88
CA ILE A 48 -2.73 -1.39 3.03
C ILE A 48 -2.97 -2.89 3.04
N PHE A 49 -4.23 -3.33 2.92
CA PHE A 49 -4.57 -4.75 2.87
C PHE A 49 -4.00 -5.45 1.64
N GLN A 50 -4.00 -4.79 0.49
CA GLN A 50 -3.37 -5.26 -0.75
C GLN A 50 -1.90 -5.61 -0.48
N LYS A 51 -1.11 -4.68 0.04
CA LYS A 51 0.30 -4.92 0.38
C LYS A 51 0.48 -5.99 1.46
N ALA A 52 -0.36 -5.99 2.50
CA ALA A 52 -0.25 -6.93 3.60
C ALA A 52 -0.56 -8.36 3.15
N ILE A 53 -1.66 -8.56 2.44
CA ILE A 53 -2.09 -9.88 1.94
C ILE A 53 -1.15 -10.32 0.83
N GLY A 54 -1.01 -9.57 -0.26
CA GLY A 54 -0.20 -10.01 -1.40
C GLY A 54 1.30 -10.14 -1.11
N GLY A 55 1.83 -9.32 -0.19
CA GLY A 55 3.27 -9.22 0.10
C GLY A 55 3.79 -10.11 1.23
N SER A 56 2.96 -10.99 1.82
CA SER A 56 3.37 -11.82 2.95
C SER A 56 2.69 -13.20 2.99
N ASP A 57 3.15 -14.07 3.88
CA ASP A 57 2.54 -15.36 4.22
C ASP A 57 1.63 -15.28 5.46
N ASP A 58 1.49 -14.11 6.07
CA ASP A 58 0.75 -13.88 7.33
C ASP A 58 -0.71 -14.37 7.29
N TYR A 59 -1.31 -14.41 6.10
CA TYR A 59 -2.72 -14.70 5.88
C TYR A 59 -2.96 -16.13 5.37
N ASP A 60 -1.92 -16.87 5.01
CA ASP A 60 -2.05 -18.15 4.29
C ASP A 60 -2.80 -19.20 5.10
N SER A 61 -2.56 -19.30 6.41
CA SER A 61 -3.26 -20.25 7.28
C SER A 61 -4.77 -19.99 7.33
N ALA A 62 -5.19 -18.72 7.36
CA ALA A 62 -6.61 -18.37 7.37
C ALA A 62 -7.26 -18.58 6.00
N ILE A 63 -6.56 -18.21 4.91
CA ILE A 63 -7.08 -18.41 3.55
C ILE A 63 -7.31 -19.90 3.26
N LYS A 64 -6.47 -20.79 3.79
CA LYS A 64 -6.65 -22.25 3.68
C LYS A 64 -7.98 -22.76 4.24
N GLU A 65 -8.57 -22.06 5.22
CA GLU A 65 -9.86 -22.45 5.80
C GLU A 65 -11.05 -22.10 4.88
N TRP A 66 -10.86 -21.17 3.93
CA TRP A 66 -11.93 -20.59 3.12
C TRP A 66 -11.67 -20.70 1.61
N LEU A 67 -10.93 -21.73 1.18
CA LEU A 67 -10.56 -21.92 -0.23
C LEU A 67 -11.76 -22.07 -1.19
N ASN A 68 -12.95 -22.40 -0.66
CA ASN A 68 -14.18 -22.52 -1.45
C ASN A 68 -15.01 -21.23 -1.51
N GLU A 69 -14.59 -20.17 -0.81
CA GLU A 69 -15.30 -18.87 -0.80
C GLU A 69 -14.77 -17.94 -1.88
N GLU A 70 -15.58 -16.96 -2.28
CA GLU A 70 -15.17 -15.92 -3.24
C GLU A 70 -14.12 -14.96 -2.65
N PRO A 71 -13.22 -14.38 -3.45
CA PRO A 71 -12.12 -13.53 -2.96
C PRO A 71 -12.58 -12.38 -2.06
N GLU A 72 -13.72 -11.79 -2.37
CA GLU A 72 -14.30 -10.68 -1.59
C GLU A 72 -14.74 -11.14 -0.20
N GLN A 73 -15.32 -12.34 -0.08
CA GLN A 73 -15.70 -12.94 1.21
C GLN A 73 -14.46 -13.27 2.04
N ILE A 74 -13.43 -13.84 1.40
CA ILE A 74 -12.15 -14.13 2.05
C ILE A 74 -11.52 -12.83 2.56
N TYR A 75 -11.40 -11.81 1.70
CA TYR A 75 -10.87 -10.50 2.08
C TYR A 75 -11.60 -9.93 3.29
N GLU A 76 -12.93 -9.89 3.23
CA GLU A 76 -13.74 -9.28 4.27
C GLU A 76 -13.53 -9.99 5.62
N ARG A 77 -13.52 -11.33 5.63
CA ARG A 77 -13.21 -12.10 6.86
C ARG A 77 -11.83 -11.76 7.41
N LEU A 78 -10.82 -11.64 6.53
CA LEU A 78 -9.47 -11.28 6.96
C LEU A 78 -9.42 -9.87 7.54
N ALA A 79 -10.04 -8.90 6.86
CA ALA A 79 -10.08 -7.50 7.27
C ALA A 79 -10.85 -7.33 8.58
N ILE A 80 -12.05 -7.91 8.71
CA ILE A 80 -12.84 -7.87 9.96
C ILE A 80 -12.05 -8.48 11.11
N GLY A 81 -11.41 -9.64 10.92
CA GLY A 81 -10.62 -10.28 11.96
C GLY A 81 -9.44 -9.41 12.44
N ASP A 82 -8.73 -8.78 11.51
CA ASP A 82 -7.62 -7.86 11.84
C ASP A 82 -8.13 -6.61 12.57
N ILE A 83 -9.27 -6.05 12.13
CA ILE A 83 -9.90 -4.88 12.74
C ILE A 83 -10.43 -5.20 14.14
N GLN A 84 -11.03 -6.37 14.36
CA GLN A 84 -11.46 -6.82 15.68
C GLN A 84 -10.28 -6.98 16.64
N ALA A 85 -9.18 -7.57 16.17
CA ALA A 85 -7.97 -7.71 16.96
C ALA A 85 -7.36 -6.34 17.32
N ALA A 86 -7.28 -5.41 16.37
CA ALA A 86 -6.84 -4.05 16.63
C ALA A 86 -7.80 -3.32 17.59
N ALA A 87 -9.11 -3.40 17.38
CA ALA A 87 -10.10 -2.78 18.25
C ALA A 87 -9.99 -3.28 19.69
N ALA A 88 -9.72 -4.57 19.90
CA ALA A 88 -9.47 -5.13 21.23
C ALA A 88 -8.19 -4.56 21.87
N MET A 89 -7.11 -4.34 21.11
CA MET A 89 -5.86 -3.75 21.62
C MET A 89 -6.04 -2.28 22.03
N PHE A 90 -6.80 -1.51 21.25
CA PHE A 90 -7.05 -0.09 21.52
C PHE A 90 -8.20 0.17 22.50
N ARG A 91 -8.95 -0.87 22.89
CA ARG A 91 -10.10 -0.75 23.79
C ARG A 91 -9.78 -0.08 25.14
N PRO A 92 -8.65 -0.39 25.82
CA PRO A 92 -8.31 0.31 27.07
C PRO A 92 -8.16 1.82 26.91
N ILE A 93 -7.62 2.28 25.77
CA ILE A 93 -7.48 3.71 25.45
C ILE A 93 -8.85 4.33 25.19
N TYR A 94 -9.71 3.62 24.45
CA TYR A 94 -11.09 4.05 24.21
C TYR A 94 -11.86 4.25 25.51
N ASP A 95 -11.81 3.27 26.42
CA ASP A 95 -12.51 3.36 27.70
C ASP A 95 -11.91 4.47 28.59
N ALA A 96 -10.57 4.60 28.64
CA ALA A 96 -9.89 5.63 29.45
C ALA A 96 -10.14 7.06 28.97
N THR A 97 -10.39 7.24 27.67
CA THR A 97 -10.63 8.55 27.05
C THR A 97 -12.11 8.83 26.80
N ASN A 98 -13.02 7.99 27.31
CA ASN A 98 -14.47 8.07 27.09
C ASN A 98 -14.84 8.15 25.59
N GLY A 99 -14.14 7.36 24.77
CA GLY A 99 -14.36 7.26 23.33
C GLY A 99 -13.78 8.39 22.49
N VAL A 100 -12.99 9.29 23.09
CA VAL A 100 -12.25 10.30 22.33
C VAL A 100 -11.19 9.63 21.46
N ASP A 101 -10.42 8.68 21.98
CA ASP A 101 -9.40 7.96 21.23
C ASP A 101 -9.62 6.43 21.29
N GLY A 102 -8.64 5.64 20.87
CA GLY A 102 -8.70 4.18 20.81
C GLY A 102 -9.51 3.64 19.64
N CYS A 103 -9.71 4.44 18.58
CA CYS A 103 -10.56 4.08 17.45
C CYS A 103 -9.79 3.37 16.33
N VAL A 104 -10.47 2.45 15.62
CA VAL A 104 -9.91 1.67 14.50
C VAL A 104 -10.84 1.78 13.30
N SER A 105 -10.31 2.18 12.14
CA SER A 105 -11.14 2.43 10.93
C SER A 105 -11.13 1.27 9.93
N LEU A 106 -12.32 0.83 9.51
CA LEU A 106 -12.56 -0.11 8.40
C LEU A 106 -13.34 0.59 7.28
N GLU A 107 -12.86 0.50 6.04
CA GLU A 107 -13.44 1.20 4.89
C GLU A 107 -14.50 0.37 4.17
N VAL A 108 -15.58 1.02 3.74
CA VAL A 108 -16.58 0.41 2.83
C VAL A 108 -15.95 0.08 1.49
N SER A 109 -16.60 -0.81 0.72
CA SER A 109 -16.12 -1.15 -0.63
C SER A 109 -16.04 0.10 -1.52
N PRO A 110 -14.89 0.38 -2.18
CA PRO A 110 -14.76 1.52 -3.10
C PRO A 110 -15.73 1.46 -4.29
N ARG A 111 -16.28 0.27 -4.61
CA ARG A 111 -17.31 0.10 -5.65
C ARG A 111 -18.60 0.85 -5.33
N LEU A 112 -18.85 1.16 -4.06
CA LEU A 112 -20.04 1.86 -3.57
C LEU A 112 -19.85 3.39 -3.49
N ALA A 113 -18.69 3.93 -3.88
CA ALA A 113 -18.39 5.36 -3.75
C ALA A 113 -19.37 6.30 -4.48
N ARG A 114 -20.17 5.78 -5.42
CA ARG A 114 -21.22 6.49 -6.16
C ARG A 114 -22.63 5.91 -5.91
N ASP A 115 -22.81 5.18 -4.82
CA ASP A 115 -24.09 4.59 -4.39
C ASP A 115 -24.35 4.92 -2.92
N THR A 116 -25.19 5.92 -2.70
CA THR A 116 -25.58 6.36 -1.34
C THR A 116 -26.23 5.23 -0.55
N GLN A 117 -27.19 4.51 -1.14
CA GLN A 117 -27.97 3.51 -0.41
C GLN A 117 -27.13 2.27 -0.12
N GLY A 118 -26.37 1.80 -1.12
CA GLY A 118 -25.42 0.71 -0.94
C GLY A 118 -24.37 1.02 0.14
N THR A 119 -23.85 2.25 0.18
CA THR A 119 -22.92 2.69 1.22
C THR A 119 -23.54 2.66 2.62
N ILE A 120 -24.80 3.09 2.78
CA ILE A 120 -25.50 3.07 4.08
C ILE A 120 -25.70 1.63 4.56
N GLU A 121 -26.15 0.74 3.67
CA GLU A 121 -26.40 -0.66 3.99
C GLU A 121 -25.10 -1.38 4.37
N GLU A 122 -24.04 -1.17 3.59
CA GLU A 122 -22.73 -1.75 3.85
C GLU A 122 -22.12 -1.23 5.15
N ALA A 123 -22.22 0.07 5.42
CA ALA A 123 -21.69 0.64 6.66
C ALA A 123 -22.35 0.02 7.90
N LYS A 124 -23.67 -0.14 7.89
CA LYS A 124 -24.41 -0.80 8.99
C LYS A 124 -24.03 -2.27 9.13
N ARG A 125 -23.82 -2.96 8.01
CA ARG A 125 -23.43 -4.38 8.00
C ARG A 125 -22.03 -4.58 8.56
N LEU A 126 -21.06 -3.76 8.15
CA LEU A 126 -19.68 -3.83 8.63
C LEU A 126 -19.57 -3.46 10.10
N ASP A 127 -20.28 -2.42 10.55
CA ASP A 127 -20.33 -2.03 11.97
C ASP A 127 -20.83 -3.20 12.84
N ALA A 128 -21.95 -3.82 12.44
CA ALA A 128 -22.52 -4.97 13.12
C ALA A 128 -21.60 -6.21 13.06
N ALA A 129 -20.91 -6.44 11.94
CA ALA A 129 -20.03 -7.59 11.75
C ALA A 129 -18.75 -7.48 12.58
N VAL A 130 -18.18 -6.27 12.72
CA VAL A 130 -17.05 -6.01 13.60
C VAL A 130 -17.50 -6.09 15.07
N GLY A 131 -18.62 -5.46 15.41
CA GLY A 131 -19.25 -5.57 16.73
C GLY A 131 -18.43 -4.96 17.87
N ALA A 132 -17.59 -3.96 17.59
CA ALA A 132 -16.74 -3.28 18.57
C ALA A 132 -17.11 -1.79 18.69
N PRO A 133 -17.26 -1.22 19.90
CA PRO A 133 -17.74 0.16 20.07
C PRO A 133 -16.74 1.22 19.58
N ASN A 134 -15.47 0.83 19.43
CA ASN A 134 -14.38 1.69 18.98
C ASN A 134 -14.00 1.47 17.50
N VAL A 135 -14.87 0.81 16.72
CA VAL A 135 -14.73 0.79 15.25
C VAL A 135 -15.28 2.09 14.67
N MET A 136 -14.66 2.56 13.59
CA MET A 136 -15.18 3.61 12.71
C MET A 136 -15.37 3.04 11.32
N ILE A 137 -16.54 3.25 10.74
CA ILE A 137 -16.74 2.94 9.33
C ILE A 137 -16.24 4.11 8.49
N LYS A 138 -15.33 3.82 7.57
CA LYS A 138 -14.68 4.82 6.76
C LYS A 138 -15.43 4.98 5.44
N ILE A 139 -15.92 6.20 5.17
CA ILE A 139 -16.78 6.54 4.04
C ILE A 139 -16.17 7.72 3.27
N PRO A 140 -15.99 7.65 1.94
CA PRO A 140 -15.45 8.75 1.17
C PRO A 140 -16.44 9.92 1.07
N ALA A 141 -15.93 11.15 1.12
CA ALA A 141 -16.70 12.40 1.03
C ALA A 141 -17.11 12.77 -0.42
N THR A 142 -17.53 11.78 -1.21
CA THR A 142 -18.11 12.01 -2.54
C THR A 142 -19.50 12.64 -2.42
N PRO A 143 -20.05 13.23 -3.49
CA PRO A 143 -21.42 13.74 -3.48
C PRO A 143 -22.46 12.71 -2.99
N GLU A 144 -22.28 11.44 -3.33
CA GLU A 144 -23.12 10.33 -2.87
C GLU A 144 -22.79 9.85 -1.45
N GLY A 145 -21.54 10.05 -1.01
CA GLY A 145 -21.07 9.73 0.34
C GLY A 145 -21.58 10.70 1.41
N ILE A 146 -21.72 12.00 1.10
CA ILE A 146 -22.25 13.02 2.04
C ILE A 146 -23.59 12.62 2.66
N PRO A 147 -24.65 12.29 1.89
CA PRO A 147 -25.92 11.84 2.47
C PRO A 147 -25.80 10.48 3.18
N ALA A 148 -24.88 9.60 2.77
CA ALA A 148 -24.63 8.34 3.46
C ALA A 148 -24.01 8.57 4.85
N ILE A 149 -23.03 9.48 4.97
CA ILE A 149 -22.41 9.88 6.24
C ILE A 149 -23.47 10.40 7.21
N GLU A 150 -24.35 11.31 6.76
CA GLU A 150 -25.44 11.84 7.58
C GLU A 150 -26.35 10.73 8.12
N ALA A 151 -26.77 9.80 7.25
CA ALA A 151 -27.65 8.69 7.62
C ALA A 151 -26.98 7.68 8.56
N VAL A 152 -25.68 7.41 8.39
CA VAL A 152 -24.90 6.49 9.23
C VAL A 152 -24.63 7.10 10.61
N ILE A 153 -24.28 8.40 10.68
CA ILE A 153 -24.19 9.13 11.95
C ILE A 153 -25.55 9.15 12.67
N ALA A 154 -26.64 9.42 11.95
CA ALA A 154 -27.97 9.36 12.52
C ALA A 154 -28.29 7.96 13.09
N ALA A 155 -27.79 6.89 12.47
CA ALA A 155 -27.95 5.52 12.96
C ALA A 155 -27.14 5.23 14.25
N GLY A 156 -26.25 6.14 14.67
CA GLY A 156 -25.45 6.01 15.88
C GLY A 156 -24.11 5.31 15.67
N ILE A 157 -23.64 5.23 14.42
CA ILE A 157 -22.40 4.56 14.04
C ILE A 157 -21.28 5.59 13.95
N ASN A 158 -20.09 5.24 14.44
CA ASN A 158 -18.92 6.10 14.32
C ASN A 158 -18.40 6.12 12.88
N VAL A 159 -18.07 7.31 12.36
CA VAL A 159 -17.66 7.46 10.95
C VAL A 159 -16.31 8.16 10.83
N ASN A 160 -15.40 7.54 10.07
CA ASN A 160 -14.20 8.20 9.56
C ASN A 160 -14.48 8.68 8.13
N VAL A 161 -14.68 9.98 7.94
CA VAL A 161 -14.92 10.51 6.60
C VAL A 161 -13.59 10.68 5.87
N THR A 162 -13.43 10.14 4.66
CA THR A 162 -12.16 10.13 3.91
C THR A 162 -12.24 10.84 2.56
N LEU A 163 -11.11 11.03 1.88
CA LEU A 163 -10.98 11.71 0.59
C LEU A 163 -11.48 13.17 0.61
N ILE A 164 -11.24 13.87 1.72
CA ILE A 164 -11.49 15.31 1.83
C ILE A 164 -10.21 16.04 1.40
N PHE A 165 -10.31 16.88 0.37
CA PHE A 165 -9.20 17.69 -0.14
C PHE A 165 -9.48 19.18 -0.13
N ALA A 166 -10.76 19.57 -0.23
CA ALA A 166 -11.19 20.96 -0.31
C ALA A 166 -11.83 21.41 1.01
N VAL A 167 -11.66 22.68 1.36
CA VAL A 167 -12.38 23.30 2.49
C VAL A 167 -13.89 23.26 2.27
N SER A 168 -14.36 23.51 1.05
CA SER A 168 -15.77 23.43 0.69
C SER A 168 -16.36 22.04 0.98
N ASN A 169 -15.67 20.99 0.58
CA ASN A 169 -16.09 19.61 0.86
C ASN A 169 -15.98 19.24 2.35
N TYR A 170 -14.99 19.77 3.08
CA TYR A 170 -14.96 19.66 4.54
C TYR A 170 -16.21 20.28 5.21
N LEU A 171 -16.66 21.45 4.74
CA LEU A 171 -17.87 22.10 5.26
C LEU A 171 -19.12 21.23 5.02
N GLU A 172 -19.25 20.60 3.85
CA GLU A 172 -20.34 19.65 3.57
C GLU A 172 -20.34 18.47 4.54
N VAL A 173 -19.14 17.93 4.83
CA VAL A 173 -18.95 16.83 5.78
C VAL A 173 -19.33 17.23 7.21
N ALA A 174 -18.87 18.39 7.68
CA ALA A 174 -19.19 18.89 9.01
C ALA A 174 -20.70 19.15 9.17
N GLU A 175 -21.33 19.68 8.12
CA GLU A 175 -22.78 19.88 8.07
C GLU A 175 -23.56 18.56 8.08
N ALA A 176 -23.14 17.55 7.33
CA ALA A 176 -23.74 16.22 7.35
C ALA A 176 -23.63 15.55 8.73
N TYR A 177 -22.49 15.71 9.41
CA TYR A 177 -22.31 15.23 10.77
C TYR A 177 -23.29 15.88 11.75
N MET A 178 -23.37 17.22 11.77
CA MET A 178 -24.29 17.94 12.64
C MET A 178 -25.75 17.57 12.36
N ARG A 179 -26.16 17.51 11.09
CA ARG A 179 -27.53 17.09 10.72
C ARG A 179 -27.84 15.66 11.15
N GLY A 180 -26.90 14.74 11.02
CA GLY A 180 -27.07 13.35 11.48
C GLY A 180 -27.33 13.27 12.98
N LEU A 181 -26.56 14.02 13.78
CA LEU A 181 -26.76 14.13 15.23
C LEU A 181 -28.10 14.79 15.58
N GLU A 182 -28.46 15.88 14.90
CA GLU A 182 -29.72 16.60 15.09
C GLU A 182 -30.92 15.69 14.80
N GLN A 183 -30.88 14.92 13.70
CA GLN A 183 -31.92 13.95 13.36
C GLN A 183 -32.06 12.87 14.43
N ARG A 184 -30.94 12.41 14.98
CA ARG A 184 -30.94 11.40 16.05
C ARG A 184 -31.56 11.94 17.33
N LEU A 185 -31.18 13.15 17.75
CA LEU A 185 -31.79 13.82 18.91
C LEU A 185 -33.29 14.07 18.70
N ALA A 186 -33.70 14.45 17.50
CA ALA A 186 -35.12 14.64 17.17
C ALA A 186 -35.95 13.34 17.29
N ARG A 187 -35.31 12.17 17.17
CA ARG A 187 -35.93 10.86 17.46
C ARG A 187 -35.88 10.45 18.94
N GLY A 188 -35.30 11.29 19.81
CA GLY A 188 -35.12 10.99 21.24
C GLY A 188 -34.00 9.98 21.53
N GLU A 189 -33.12 9.73 20.56
CA GLU A 189 -31.99 8.81 20.69
C GLU A 189 -30.74 9.54 21.19
N SER A 190 -29.91 8.87 22.00
CA SER A 190 -28.67 9.45 22.55
C SER A 190 -27.63 9.70 21.46
N VAL A 191 -26.97 10.87 21.50
CA VAL A 191 -25.80 11.20 20.68
C VAL A 191 -24.46 10.97 21.40
N ALA A 192 -24.50 10.64 22.69
CA ALA A 192 -23.30 10.33 23.46
C ALA A 192 -22.64 9.05 22.93
N GLY A 193 -21.31 9.08 22.81
CA GLY A 193 -20.51 7.97 22.30
C GLY A 193 -20.39 7.89 20.78
N ILE A 194 -21.03 8.79 20.02
CA ILE A 194 -20.84 8.88 18.56
C ILE A 194 -19.61 9.72 18.27
N ALA A 195 -18.54 9.06 17.83
CA ALA A 195 -17.29 9.67 17.40
C ALA A 195 -17.24 9.80 15.87
N SER A 196 -16.64 10.88 15.39
CA SER A 196 -16.33 11.03 13.96
C SER A 196 -15.05 11.82 13.75
N VAL A 197 -14.34 11.48 12.68
CA VAL A 197 -13.16 12.21 12.21
C VAL A 197 -13.32 12.57 10.73
N ALA A 198 -12.78 13.72 10.33
CA ALA A 198 -12.79 14.19 8.95
C ALA A 198 -11.35 14.13 8.38
N SER A 199 -11.03 13.03 7.69
CA SER A 199 -9.71 12.75 7.11
C SER A 199 -9.41 13.65 5.91
N PHE A 200 -8.75 14.78 6.19
CA PHE A 200 -8.32 15.82 5.28
C PHE A 200 -6.90 15.53 4.75
N PHE A 201 -6.77 15.32 3.44
CA PHE A 201 -5.53 14.87 2.81
C PHE A 201 -4.58 16.04 2.57
N VAL A 202 -3.32 15.87 2.97
CA VAL A 202 -2.31 16.95 2.94
C VAL A 202 -1.32 16.77 1.78
N SER A 203 -0.40 15.81 1.84
CA SER A 203 0.76 15.76 0.92
C SER A 203 0.41 15.64 -0.57
N ARG A 204 -0.76 15.09 -0.90
CA ARG A 204 -1.22 14.93 -2.29
C ARG A 204 -1.46 16.29 -2.96
N ILE A 205 -1.84 17.30 -2.18
CA ILE A 205 -2.10 18.66 -2.65
C ILE A 205 -0.80 19.29 -3.13
N ASP A 206 0.23 19.33 -2.28
CA ASP A 206 1.54 19.88 -2.67
C ASP A 206 2.18 19.08 -3.80
N THR A 207 2.05 17.75 -3.81
CA THR A 207 2.59 16.93 -4.91
C THR A 207 2.05 17.38 -6.27
N MET A 208 0.76 17.67 -6.36
CA MET A 208 0.14 18.14 -7.61
C MET A 208 0.46 19.61 -7.89
N ILE A 209 0.33 20.49 -6.90
CA ILE A 209 0.52 21.93 -7.06
C ILE A 209 1.98 22.28 -7.33
N ASP A 210 2.94 21.70 -6.59
CA ASP A 210 4.36 21.92 -6.82
C ASP A 210 4.78 21.44 -8.22
N GLY A 211 4.17 20.36 -8.73
CA GLY A 211 4.38 19.93 -10.11
C GLY A 211 3.96 21.00 -11.13
N ILE A 212 2.82 21.67 -10.91
CA ILE A 212 2.33 22.76 -11.75
C ILE A 212 3.23 24.00 -11.61
N LEU A 213 3.56 24.40 -10.38
CA LEU A 213 4.46 25.52 -10.09
C LEU A 213 5.83 25.33 -10.76
N GLN A 214 6.41 24.12 -10.67
CA GLN A 214 7.67 23.78 -11.33
C GLN A 214 7.58 23.88 -12.85
N ASN A 215 6.48 23.42 -13.45
CA ASN A 215 6.27 23.55 -14.89
C ASN A 215 6.10 25.02 -15.31
N ASN A 216 5.36 25.82 -14.53
CA ASN A 216 5.24 27.26 -14.75
C ASN A 216 6.60 27.97 -14.70
N MET A 217 7.43 27.65 -13.71
CA MET A 217 8.79 28.20 -13.60
C MET A 217 9.66 27.83 -14.80
N ARG A 218 9.66 26.57 -15.24
CA ARG A 218 10.40 26.12 -16.43
C ARG A 218 9.95 26.85 -17.69
N ALA A 219 8.65 27.08 -17.85
CA ALA A 219 8.09 27.80 -19.00
C ALA A 219 8.44 29.30 -19.00
N ALA A 220 8.54 29.92 -17.81
CA ALA A 220 8.87 31.33 -17.63
C ALA A 220 10.38 31.62 -17.57
N GLN A 221 11.22 30.58 -17.46
CA GLN A 221 12.66 30.72 -17.24
C GLN A 221 13.32 31.56 -18.33
N GLY A 222 14.05 32.60 -17.92
CA GLY A 222 14.73 33.56 -18.81
C GLY A 222 13.82 34.54 -19.56
N ARG A 223 12.49 34.51 -19.30
CA ARG A 223 11.50 35.39 -19.94
C ARG A 223 10.75 36.27 -18.94
N ASP A 224 10.40 35.71 -17.78
CA ASP A 224 9.63 36.39 -16.75
C ASP A 224 10.12 35.98 -15.36
N LEU A 225 11.09 36.74 -14.85
CA LEU A 225 11.72 36.48 -13.55
C LEU A 225 10.75 36.71 -12.38
N ALA A 226 9.79 37.63 -12.52
CA ALA A 226 8.79 37.89 -11.51
C ALA A 226 7.88 36.68 -11.34
N ARG A 227 7.42 36.08 -12.44
CA ARG A 227 6.63 34.85 -12.40
C ARG A 227 7.38 33.67 -11.82
N VAL A 228 8.67 33.51 -12.15
CA VAL A 228 9.52 32.46 -11.53
C VAL A 228 9.56 32.64 -10.02
N THR A 229 9.86 33.86 -9.55
CA THR A 229 9.95 34.19 -8.12
C THR A 229 8.61 33.95 -7.40
N ALA A 230 7.49 34.37 -8.00
CA ALA A 230 6.16 34.16 -7.42
C ALA A 230 5.81 32.67 -7.28
N ASN A 231 6.14 31.83 -8.28
CA ASN A 231 5.88 30.40 -8.21
C ASN A 231 6.81 29.71 -7.20
N GLU A 232 8.08 30.10 -7.13
CA GLU A 232 9.05 29.56 -6.18
C GLU A 232 8.63 29.81 -4.73
N GLN A 233 8.07 30.98 -4.44
CA GLN A 233 7.57 31.35 -3.10
C GLN A 233 6.38 30.52 -2.63
N LEU A 234 5.68 29.80 -3.52
CA LEU A 234 4.48 29.02 -3.21
C LEU A 234 4.73 27.52 -3.04
N LEU A 235 5.94 27.05 -3.37
CA LEU A 235 6.32 25.64 -3.24
C LEU A 235 6.15 25.14 -1.80
N GLY A 236 5.45 24.00 -1.64
CA GLY A 236 5.26 23.34 -0.35
C GLY A 236 4.37 24.09 0.66
N LYS A 237 3.65 25.13 0.23
CA LYS A 237 2.78 25.94 1.12
C LYS A 237 1.30 25.61 1.00
N ALA A 238 0.86 25.11 -0.15
CA ALA A 238 -0.55 25.01 -0.49
C ALA A 238 -1.31 24.05 0.45
N ALA A 239 -0.76 22.87 0.71
CA ALA A 239 -1.42 21.87 1.55
C ALA A 239 -1.60 22.33 3.00
N ILE A 240 -0.57 22.96 3.58
CA ILE A 240 -0.62 23.47 4.96
C ILE A 240 -1.61 24.63 5.07
N ALA A 241 -1.58 25.58 4.13
CA ALA A 241 -2.54 26.69 4.10
C ALA A 241 -3.99 26.18 3.99
N ASN A 242 -4.24 25.22 3.11
CA ASN A 242 -5.55 24.61 2.93
C ASN A 242 -6.04 23.88 4.21
N ALA A 243 -5.17 23.11 4.87
CA ALA A 243 -5.49 22.45 6.13
C ALA A 243 -5.75 23.44 7.29
N LYS A 244 -4.96 24.52 7.38
CA LYS A 244 -5.17 25.61 8.35
C LYS A 244 -6.50 26.32 8.15
N LEU A 245 -6.92 26.55 6.90
CA LEU A 245 -8.23 27.11 6.59
C LEU A 245 -9.37 26.16 7.00
N ALA A 246 -9.24 24.86 6.74
CA ALA A 246 -10.19 23.85 7.23
C ALA A 246 -10.29 23.85 8.77
N TYR A 247 -9.15 23.97 9.47
CA TYR A 247 -9.12 24.09 10.93
C TYR A 247 -9.79 25.37 11.46
N LYS A 248 -9.62 26.51 10.78
CA LYS A 248 -10.33 27.76 11.11
C LYS A 248 -11.84 27.58 11.03
N HIS A 249 -12.33 26.89 10.00
CA HIS A 249 -13.75 26.54 9.88
C HIS A 249 -14.20 25.54 10.94
N PHE A 250 -13.40 24.52 11.26
CA PHE A 250 -13.65 23.59 12.37
C PHE A 250 -13.91 24.34 13.68
N MET A 251 -13.01 25.26 14.05
CA MET A 251 -13.16 26.06 15.26
C MET A 251 -14.46 26.86 15.24
N THR A 252 -14.80 27.49 14.12
CA THR A 252 -16.03 28.27 13.98
C THR A 252 -17.30 27.42 14.15
N LEU A 253 -17.33 26.23 13.53
CA LEU A 253 -18.52 25.37 13.52
C LEU A 253 -18.72 24.65 14.85
N PHE A 254 -17.67 23.99 15.36
CA PHE A 254 -17.76 23.10 16.52
C PHE A 254 -17.61 23.80 17.87
N TYR A 255 -17.14 25.06 17.88
CA TYR A 255 -17.16 25.93 19.05
C TYR A 255 -18.17 27.08 18.93
N GLY A 256 -19.00 27.05 17.90
CA GLY A 256 -20.12 27.97 17.71
C GLY A 256 -21.39 27.56 18.46
N GLU A 257 -22.39 28.44 18.40
CA GLU A 257 -23.65 28.30 19.14
C GLU A 257 -24.45 27.04 18.76
N ARG A 258 -24.54 26.72 17.46
CA ARG A 258 -25.28 25.53 16.97
C ARG A 258 -24.74 24.24 17.60
N PHE A 259 -23.41 24.05 17.60
CA PHE A 259 -22.81 22.84 18.15
C PHE A 259 -22.84 22.82 19.68
N ALA A 260 -22.88 23.98 20.35
CA ALA A 260 -22.99 24.03 21.81
C ALA A 260 -24.25 23.31 22.33
N ALA A 261 -25.38 23.38 21.59
CA ALA A 261 -26.60 22.65 21.92
C ALA A 261 -26.42 21.12 21.79
N LEU A 262 -25.78 20.65 20.70
CA LEU A 262 -25.46 19.23 20.51
C LEU A 262 -24.50 18.72 21.60
N LYS A 263 -23.49 19.53 21.93
CA LYS A 263 -22.52 19.22 22.99
C LYS A 263 -23.17 19.12 24.35
N ALA A 264 -24.13 20.00 24.67
CA ALA A 264 -24.91 19.91 25.90
C ALA A 264 -25.75 18.61 25.98
N ALA A 265 -26.13 18.04 24.83
CA ALA A 265 -26.79 16.74 24.72
C ALA A 265 -25.82 15.54 24.70
N GLY A 266 -24.51 15.78 24.87
CA GLY A 266 -23.47 14.74 24.95
C GLY A 266 -22.73 14.43 23.65
N ALA A 267 -22.92 15.23 22.59
CA ALA A 267 -22.18 15.04 21.33
C ALA A 267 -20.69 15.41 21.47
N SER A 268 -19.84 14.69 20.75
CA SER A 268 -18.41 15.00 20.59
C SER A 268 -18.17 15.81 19.32
N VAL A 269 -17.15 16.66 19.28
CA VAL A 269 -16.79 17.38 18.04
C VAL A 269 -16.30 16.37 16.98
N GLN A 270 -16.59 16.62 15.69
CA GLN A 270 -15.96 15.86 14.62
C GLN A 270 -14.55 16.42 14.39
N ARG A 271 -13.53 15.69 14.82
CA ARG A 271 -12.14 16.17 14.78
C ARG A 271 -11.60 16.17 13.34
N PRO A 272 -10.91 17.22 12.88
CA PRO A 272 -10.10 17.16 11.66
C PRO A 272 -9.01 16.10 11.86
N LEU A 273 -8.85 15.23 10.87
CA LEU A 273 -7.81 14.22 10.84
C LEU A 273 -6.89 14.52 9.65
N TRP A 274 -5.62 14.84 9.90
CA TRP A 274 -4.64 15.09 8.86
C TRP A 274 -4.16 13.74 8.30
N ALA A 275 -4.53 13.47 7.04
CA ALA A 275 -4.19 12.23 6.35
C ALA A 275 -3.16 12.48 5.25
N SER A 276 -2.45 11.42 4.86
CA SER A 276 -1.37 11.52 3.87
C SER A 276 -0.33 12.57 4.29
N THR A 277 0.17 12.48 5.53
CA THR A 277 1.10 13.44 6.13
C THR A 277 2.58 13.05 6.01
N GLY A 278 2.89 11.97 5.29
CA GLY A 278 4.27 11.66 4.94
C GLY A 278 4.76 12.52 3.77
N THR A 279 5.81 13.29 3.99
CA THR A 279 6.45 14.16 2.99
C THR A 279 6.87 13.38 1.75
N LYS A 280 6.52 13.88 0.55
CA LYS A 280 6.82 13.22 -0.74
C LYS A 280 8.00 13.83 -1.48
N ASN A 281 8.31 15.09 -1.19
CA ASN A 281 9.42 15.81 -1.80
C ASN A 281 10.65 15.72 -0.89
N PRO A 282 11.77 15.10 -1.32
CA PRO A 282 12.97 14.97 -0.50
C PRO A 282 13.66 16.31 -0.19
N ALA A 283 13.27 17.40 -0.85
CA ALA A 283 13.75 18.75 -0.53
C ALA A 283 13.07 19.34 0.72
N TYR A 284 11.98 18.74 1.19
CA TYR A 284 11.27 19.17 2.39
C TYR A 284 11.62 18.25 3.57
N PRO A 285 11.55 18.75 4.82
CA PRO A 285 11.65 17.90 5.99
C PRO A 285 10.65 16.74 5.94
N ASP A 286 11.08 15.53 6.30
CA ASP A 286 10.23 14.34 6.40
C ASP A 286 9.17 14.43 7.50
N THR A 287 9.33 15.38 8.43
CA THR A 287 8.33 15.76 9.45
C THR A 287 7.47 16.97 9.08
N LEU A 288 7.65 17.59 7.90
CA LEU A 288 7.02 18.88 7.53
C LEU A 288 5.56 19.00 7.93
N TYR A 289 4.72 18.04 7.52
CA TYR A 289 3.27 18.14 7.72
C TYR A 289 2.86 17.87 9.17
N ILE A 290 3.50 16.89 9.85
CA ILE A 290 3.17 16.61 11.25
C ILE A 290 3.62 17.76 12.16
N ASP A 291 4.80 18.35 11.91
CA ASP A 291 5.30 19.50 12.68
C ASP A 291 4.45 20.77 12.46
N SER A 292 3.81 20.91 11.29
CA SER A 292 3.11 22.14 10.91
C SER A 292 1.62 22.15 11.24
N LEU A 293 1.03 21.01 11.60
CA LEU A 293 -0.42 20.86 11.77
C LEU A 293 -0.85 20.45 13.18
N ILE A 294 0.00 20.64 14.19
CA ILE A 294 -0.29 20.32 15.59
C ILE A 294 -1.30 21.33 16.16
N GLY A 295 -2.42 20.83 16.67
CA GLY A 295 -3.50 21.66 17.19
C GLY A 295 -4.56 20.91 17.99
N ARG A 296 -5.33 21.68 18.74
CA ARG A 296 -6.40 21.19 19.61
C ARG A 296 -7.48 20.42 18.85
N ASP A 297 -7.92 19.31 19.43
CA ASP A 297 -9.00 18.45 18.92
C ASP A 297 -8.76 18.02 17.47
N THR A 298 -7.52 17.68 17.14
CA THR A 298 -7.13 17.15 15.84
C THR A 298 -6.57 15.74 15.98
N VAL A 299 -6.53 15.02 14.86
CA VAL A 299 -5.85 13.74 14.75
C VAL A 299 -4.84 13.85 13.61
N ASN A 300 -3.69 13.18 13.72
CA ASN A 300 -2.80 12.98 12.58
C ASN A 300 -2.61 11.47 12.38
N THR A 301 -2.99 10.95 11.21
CA THR A 301 -2.70 9.55 10.87
C THR A 301 -1.43 9.50 10.03
N VAL A 302 -0.40 8.88 10.59
CA VAL A 302 0.94 8.85 10.01
C VAL A 302 1.31 7.44 9.55
N PRO A 303 2.02 7.28 8.42
CA PRO A 303 2.66 6.01 8.10
C PRO A 303 3.81 5.71 9.09
N PRO A 304 4.22 4.43 9.25
CA PRO A 304 5.29 4.05 10.19
C PRO A 304 6.60 4.83 10.03
N ASP A 305 6.99 5.14 8.80
CA ASP A 305 8.23 5.89 8.53
C ASP A 305 8.15 7.34 9.03
N THR A 306 7.00 8.01 8.85
CA THR A 306 6.78 9.36 9.38
C THR A 306 6.67 9.36 10.90
N LEU A 307 6.06 8.33 11.49
CA LEU A 307 6.04 8.15 12.94
C LEU A 307 7.46 8.02 13.50
N ALA A 308 8.31 7.24 12.84
CA ALA A 308 9.71 7.05 13.22
C ALA A 308 10.51 8.37 13.10
N ALA A 309 10.38 9.10 11.99
CA ALA A 309 11.02 10.40 11.79
C ALA A 309 10.57 11.43 12.83
N PHE A 310 9.26 11.52 13.09
CA PHE A 310 8.72 12.42 14.11
C PHE A 310 9.23 12.08 15.51
N LYS A 311 9.36 10.79 15.86
CA LYS A 311 9.97 10.38 17.13
C LYS A 311 11.44 10.77 17.24
N ASP A 312 12.21 10.66 16.16
CA ASP A 312 13.64 10.95 16.13
C ASP A 312 13.93 12.46 16.25
N HIS A 313 13.25 13.28 15.47
CA HIS A 313 13.58 14.71 15.32
C HIS A 313 12.37 15.64 15.08
N GLY A 314 11.16 15.21 15.43
CA GLY A 314 9.95 16.03 15.31
C GLY A 314 9.95 17.27 16.20
N THR A 315 9.29 18.33 15.74
CA THR A 315 9.16 19.60 16.47
C THR A 315 7.75 19.73 17.05
N VAL A 316 7.65 19.73 18.38
CA VAL A 316 6.37 19.76 19.08
C VAL A 316 6.04 21.16 19.61
N ARG A 317 5.00 21.78 19.04
CA ARG A 317 4.40 23.05 19.46
C ARG A 317 3.01 23.22 18.82
N GLU A 318 2.19 24.14 19.31
CA GLU A 318 0.91 24.48 18.67
C GLU A 318 1.12 25.26 17.36
N SER A 319 1.36 24.55 16.27
CA SER A 319 1.75 25.11 14.98
C SER A 319 0.58 25.41 14.04
N ILE A 320 -0.59 24.81 14.27
CA ILE A 320 -1.77 24.99 13.40
C ILE A 320 -2.22 26.45 13.36
N LEU A 321 -1.94 27.21 14.42
CA LEU A 321 -2.35 28.61 14.58
C LEU A 321 -1.37 29.61 13.95
N ASP A 322 -0.14 29.20 13.63
CA ASP A 322 0.82 30.12 13.01
C ASP A 322 0.27 30.61 11.68
N ASP A 323 0.32 31.92 11.43
CA ASP A 323 -0.06 32.53 10.15
C ASP A 323 -1.42 32.02 9.60
N ILE A 324 -2.33 31.57 10.48
CA ILE A 324 -3.62 30.97 10.08
C ILE A 324 -4.52 31.98 9.37
N ASP A 325 -4.35 33.27 9.67
CA ASP A 325 -5.06 34.35 9.00
C ASP A 325 -4.51 34.63 7.59
N ASP A 326 -3.23 34.30 7.34
CA ASP A 326 -2.59 34.43 6.02
C ASP A 326 -2.82 33.20 5.12
N ALA A 327 -3.39 32.13 5.67
CA ALA A 327 -3.67 30.90 4.93
C ALA A 327 -4.53 31.15 3.69
N GLN A 328 -5.54 32.04 3.79
CA GLN A 328 -6.35 32.44 2.63
C GLN A 328 -5.52 33.17 1.57
N SER A 329 -4.62 34.07 1.99
CA SER A 329 -3.76 34.80 1.07
C SER A 329 -2.82 33.88 0.29
N VAL A 330 -2.36 32.77 0.86
CA VAL A 330 -1.59 31.74 0.11
C VAL A 330 -2.44 31.13 -1.01
N LEU A 331 -3.71 30.84 -0.76
CA LEU A 331 -4.62 30.30 -1.77
C LEU A 331 -4.95 31.35 -2.84
N ASP A 332 -5.11 32.61 -2.46
CA ASP A 332 -5.33 33.71 -3.40
C ASP A 332 -4.11 33.92 -4.31
N MET A 333 -2.89 33.85 -3.76
CA MET A 333 -1.65 33.91 -4.55
C MET A 333 -1.48 32.73 -5.52
N LEU A 334 -2.01 31.55 -5.19
CA LEU A 334 -2.05 30.42 -6.13
C LEU A 334 -2.94 30.74 -7.35
N ALA A 335 -4.10 31.37 -7.12
CA ALA A 335 -4.97 31.80 -8.21
C ALA A 335 -4.29 32.83 -9.12
N GLU A 336 -3.52 33.77 -8.56
CA GLU A 336 -2.75 34.76 -9.33
C GLU A 336 -1.71 34.14 -10.27
N VAL A 337 -1.15 32.98 -9.91
CA VAL A 337 -0.22 32.22 -10.79
C VAL A 337 -0.93 31.22 -11.70
N GLY A 338 -2.27 31.23 -11.72
CA GLY A 338 -3.13 30.42 -12.57
C GLY A 338 -3.44 29.03 -12.03
N ILE A 339 -3.39 28.85 -10.70
CA ILE A 339 -3.72 27.59 -10.02
C ILE A 339 -5.01 27.76 -9.23
N GLU A 340 -6.11 27.21 -9.76
CA GLU A 340 -7.41 27.19 -9.08
C GLU A 340 -7.49 25.99 -8.12
N ILE A 341 -7.39 26.24 -6.81
CA ILE A 341 -7.32 25.18 -5.79
C ILE A 341 -8.52 24.24 -5.84
N ASP A 342 -9.73 24.77 -6.06
CA ASP A 342 -10.96 23.97 -6.10
C ASP A 342 -10.95 22.95 -7.25
N VAL A 343 -10.41 23.32 -8.42
CA VAL A 343 -10.25 22.42 -9.57
C VAL A 343 -9.27 21.30 -9.24
N ILE A 344 -8.15 21.65 -8.59
CA ILE A 344 -7.13 20.69 -8.17
C ILE A 344 -7.68 19.71 -7.14
N THR A 345 -8.37 20.22 -6.10
CA THR A 345 -8.91 19.37 -5.03
C THR A 345 -10.05 18.48 -5.52
N LYS A 346 -10.89 18.96 -6.45
CA LYS A 346 -11.92 18.15 -7.12
C LYS A 346 -11.28 16.98 -7.86
N ARG A 347 -10.25 17.26 -8.66
CA ARG A 347 -9.50 16.24 -9.39
C ARG A 347 -8.84 15.24 -8.45
N LEU A 348 -8.22 15.70 -7.37
CA LEU A 348 -7.59 14.82 -6.38
C LEU A 348 -8.59 13.89 -5.69
N GLN A 349 -9.84 14.35 -5.47
CA GLN A 349 -10.91 13.50 -4.97
C GLN A 349 -11.29 12.43 -6.00
N ASP A 350 -11.53 12.82 -7.26
CA ASP A 350 -11.90 11.90 -8.33
C ASP A 350 -10.79 10.85 -8.57
N ASP A 351 -9.54 11.28 -8.71
CA ASP A 351 -8.35 10.42 -8.83
C ASP A 351 -8.19 9.52 -7.58
N GLY A 352 -8.57 10.05 -6.39
CA GLY A 352 -8.58 9.32 -5.12
C GLY A 352 -9.53 8.13 -5.15
N VAL A 353 -10.79 8.34 -5.56
CA VAL A 353 -11.80 7.29 -5.70
C VAL A 353 -11.35 6.24 -6.72
N GLU A 354 -10.85 6.66 -7.87
CA GLU A 354 -10.36 5.75 -8.91
C GLU A 354 -9.18 4.91 -8.42
N SER A 355 -8.20 5.53 -7.76
CA SER A 355 -7.02 4.83 -7.23
C SER A 355 -7.37 3.80 -6.15
N PHE A 356 -8.41 4.07 -5.34
CA PHE A 356 -8.90 3.15 -4.32
C PHE A 356 -9.66 1.99 -4.94
N GLY A 357 -10.49 2.25 -5.96
CA GLY A 357 -11.11 1.20 -6.78
C GLY A 357 -10.08 0.28 -7.42
N ALA A 358 -9.05 0.84 -8.06
CA ALA A 358 -7.97 0.06 -8.67
C ALA A 358 -7.18 -0.75 -7.63
N SER A 359 -6.90 -0.17 -6.46
CA SER A 359 -6.23 -0.88 -5.36
C SER A 359 -7.08 -2.04 -4.83
N PHE A 360 -8.40 -1.86 -4.78
CA PHE A 360 -9.33 -2.90 -4.35
C PHE A 360 -9.43 -4.05 -5.36
N GLU A 361 -9.52 -3.77 -6.65
CA GLU A 361 -9.47 -4.83 -7.68
C GLU A 361 -8.14 -5.60 -7.64
N SER A 362 -7.02 -4.89 -7.50
CA SER A 362 -5.70 -5.54 -7.34
C SER A 362 -5.63 -6.39 -6.08
N LEU A 363 -6.28 -5.98 -4.98
CA LEU A 363 -6.38 -6.78 -3.77
C LEU A 363 -7.21 -8.05 -4.01
N MET A 364 -8.34 -7.97 -4.69
CA MET A 364 -9.15 -9.14 -5.05
C MET A 364 -8.35 -10.12 -5.92
N GLU A 365 -7.61 -9.62 -6.92
CA GLU A 365 -6.71 -10.43 -7.75
C GLU A 365 -5.62 -11.12 -6.93
N GLN A 366 -5.07 -10.46 -5.90
CA GLN A 366 -4.05 -11.04 -5.03
C GLN A 366 -4.62 -12.11 -4.10
N VAL A 367 -5.82 -11.89 -3.55
CA VAL A 367 -6.52 -12.92 -2.77
C VAL A 367 -6.82 -14.13 -3.65
N GLU A 368 -7.30 -13.93 -4.87
CA GLU A 368 -7.53 -14.99 -5.85
C GLU A 368 -6.24 -15.75 -6.20
N SER A 369 -5.16 -15.01 -6.44
CA SER A 369 -3.85 -15.57 -6.76
C SER A 369 -3.34 -16.42 -5.60
N LYS A 370 -3.45 -15.94 -4.36
CA LYS A 370 -3.08 -16.72 -3.17
C LYS A 370 -3.96 -17.95 -3.01
N ARG A 371 -5.28 -17.82 -3.15
CA ARG A 371 -6.22 -18.95 -3.11
C ARG A 371 -5.82 -20.02 -4.13
N THR A 372 -5.53 -19.62 -5.36
CA THR A 372 -5.09 -20.53 -6.43
C THR A 372 -3.77 -21.22 -6.09
N VAL A 373 -2.77 -20.48 -5.59
CA VAL A 373 -1.48 -21.06 -5.15
C VAL A 373 -1.69 -22.10 -4.05
N LEU A 374 -2.55 -21.79 -3.06
CA LEU A 374 -2.82 -22.67 -1.93
C LEU A 374 -3.62 -23.93 -2.33
N ILE A 375 -4.49 -23.84 -3.34
CA ILE A 375 -5.24 -25.00 -3.88
C ILE A 375 -4.32 -25.89 -4.72
N THR A 376 -3.54 -25.31 -5.61
CA THR A 376 -2.85 -26.04 -6.67
C THR A 376 -1.41 -26.43 -6.32
N GLY A 377 -0.79 -25.76 -5.34
CA GLY A 377 0.64 -25.88 -5.06
C GLY A 377 1.54 -25.32 -6.17
N VAL A 378 0.96 -24.72 -7.22
CA VAL A 378 1.65 -24.19 -8.40
C VAL A 378 1.37 -22.69 -8.47
N MET A 379 2.42 -21.87 -8.53
CA MET A 379 2.24 -20.46 -8.89
C MET A 379 1.74 -20.38 -10.34
N ALA A 380 0.47 -20.04 -10.52
CA ALA A 380 -0.02 -19.60 -11.83
C ALA A 380 0.88 -18.45 -12.32
N GLY A 381 1.29 -18.51 -13.58
CA GLY A 381 2.38 -17.71 -14.12
C GLY A 381 2.35 -16.24 -13.68
N GLN A 382 3.48 -15.73 -13.23
CA GLN A 382 3.64 -14.33 -12.84
C GLN A 382 3.49 -13.43 -14.07
N LYS A 383 2.58 -12.44 -13.99
CA LYS A 383 2.59 -11.29 -14.88
C LYS A 383 3.27 -10.12 -14.17
N ALA A 384 4.41 -9.71 -14.68
CA ALA A 384 5.11 -8.50 -14.25
C ALA A 384 4.80 -7.36 -15.23
N ALA A 385 4.53 -6.16 -14.71
CA ALA A 385 4.42 -4.94 -15.49
C ALA A 385 5.69 -4.09 -15.30
N LEU A 386 6.20 -3.50 -16.38
CA LEU A 386 7.42 -2.67 -16.34
C LEU A 386 7.22 -1.35 -15.58
N GLY A 387 5.97 -0.91 -15.38
CA GLY A 387 5.63 0.31 -14.63
C GLY A 387 6.41 1.53 -15.10
N ILE A 388 7.00 2.26 -14.15
CA ILE A 388 7.83 3.45 -14.40
C ILE A 388 9.07 3.18 -15.27
N TYR A 389 9.48 1.91 -15.41
CA TYR A 389 10.61 1.52 -16.26
C TYR A 389 10.22 1.27 -17.71
N GLY A 390 8.92 1.33 -18.05
CA GLY A 390 8.41 1.02 -19.40
C GLY A 390 9.11 1.83 -20.50
N ASP A 391 9.20 3.15 -20.33
CA ASP A 391 9.83 4.03 -21.31
C ASP A 391 11.34 3.79 -21.45
N ALA A 392 12.03 3.56 -20.33
CA ALA A 392 13.46 3.28 -20.31
C ALA A 392 13.80 1.95 -21.01
N VAL A 393 12.98 0.92 -20.79
CA VAL A 393 13.11 -0.38 -21.46
C VAL A 393 12.85 -0.24 -22.95
N GLN A 394 11.77 0.46 -23.35
CA GLN A 394 11.46 0.68 -24.77
C GLN A 394 12.55 1.48 -25.49
N ALA A 395 13.12 2.51 -24.85
CA ALA A 395 14.24 3.25 -25.40
C ALA A 395 15.48 2.36 -25.59
N THR A 396 15.77 1.49 -24.61
CA THR A 396 16.88 0.54 -24.68
C THR A 396 16.69 -0.48 -25.80
N LEU A 397 15.49 -1.06 -25.94
CA LEU A 397 15.17 -2.00 -27.02
C LEU A 397 15.38 -1.36 -28.40
N LYS A 398 14.88 -0.13 -28.61
CA LYS A 398 15.12 0.63 -29.84
C LYS A 398 16.61 0.86 -30.13
N ALA A 399 17.41 1.12 -29.09
CA ALA A 399 18.85 1.31 -29.24
C ALA A 399 19.58 0.01 -29.62
N LEU A 400 19.18 -1.12 -29.03
CA LEU A 400 19.72 -2.45 -29.38
C LEU A 400 19.38 -2.83 -30.82
N ASP A 401 18.14 -2.56 -31.25
CA ASP A 401 17.70 -2.82 -32.62
C ASP A 401 18.45 -1.96 -33.64
N LYS A 402 18.63 -0.66 -33.36
CA LYS A 402 19.42 0.24 -34.21
C LYS A 402 20.86 -0.24 -34.39
N LYS A 403 21.43 -0.88 -33.36
CA LYS A 403 22.78 -1.45 -33.37
C LYS A 403 22.81 -2.90 -33.88
N PHE A 404 21.66 -3.44 -34.28
CA PHE A 404 21.46 -4.81 -34.73
C PHE A 404 22.03 -5.87 -33.77
N ILE A 405 21.98 -5.60 -32.46
CA ILE A 405 22.67 -6.41 -31.45
C ILE A 405 22.19 -7.87 -31.49
N ASN A 406 20.88 -8.10 -31.58
CA ASN A 406 20.32 -9.45 -31.65
C ASN A 406 20.88 -10.24 -32.84
N GLY A 407 20.87 -9.65 -34.03
CA GLY A 407 21.41 -10.30 -35.22
C GLY A 407 22.92 -10.54 -35.15
N ARG A 408 23.66 -9.63 -34.53
CA ARG A 408 25.10 -9.76 -34.29
C ARG A 408 25.41 -10.88 -33.29
N ILE A 409 24.63 -11.02 -32.22
CA ILE A 409 24.73 -12.14 -31.28
C ILE A 409 24.49 -13.46 -32.02
N TRP A 410 23.45 -13.56 -32.84
CA TRP A 410 23.20 -14.75 -33.67
C TRP A 410 24.29 -15.02 -34.71
N ALA A 411 24.94 -13.98 -35.23
CA ALA A 411 26.13 -14.10 -36.07
C ALA A 411 27.41 -14.40 -35.27
N LYS A 412 27.29 -14.63 -33.95
CA LYS A 412 28.38 -14.87 -32.99
C LYS A 412 29.40 -13.75 -32.89
N ASP A 413 29.05 -12.52 -33.28
CA ASP A 413 29.96 -11.38 -33.26
C ASP A 413 30.38 -11.01 -31.82
N GLY A 414 31.63 -11.34 -31.47
CA GLY A 414 32.17 -11.09 -30.13
C GLY A 414 32.38 -9.60 -29.81
N SER A 415 32.36 -8.72 -30.83
CA SER A 415 32.50 -7.28 -30.65
C SER A 415 31.25 -6.60 -30.08
N VAL A 416 30.17 -7.35 -29.87
CA VAL A 416 28.99 -6.88 -29.10
C VAL A 416 29.36 -6.52 -27.65
N TRP A 417 30.35 -7.20 -27.05
CA TRP A 417 30.67 -7.04 -25.62
C TRP A 417 32.01 -6.39 -25.33
N LYS A 418 32.99 -6.48 -26.24
CA LYS A 418 34.38 -6.02 -26.03
C LYS A 418 34.99 -5.56 -27.34
N ASP A 419 35.90 -4.61 -27.27
CA ASP A 419 36.56 -4.04 -28.45
C ASP A 419 37.99 -4.60 -28.68
N HIS A 420 38.42 -5.54 -27.84
CA HIS A 420 39.76 -6.13 -27.90
C HIS A 420 39.77 -7.45 -28.69
N ALA A 421 40.48 -7.49 -29.81
CA ALA A 421 40.46 -8.59 -30.78
C ALA A 421 40.68 -9.99 -30.16
N ALA A 422 41.66 -10.16 -29.27
CA ALA A 422 41.93 -11.47 -28.65
C ALA A 422 40.81 -11.90 -27.67
N THR A 423 40.04 -10.95 -27.15
CA THR A 423 38.88 -11.23 -26.28
C THR A 423 37.64 -11.54 -27.13
N ILE A 424 37.45 -10.82 -28.24
CA ILE A 424 36.40 -11.07 -29.24
C ILE A 424 36.49 -12.52 -29.74
N ALA A 425 37.67 -12.95 -30.17
CA ALA A 425 37.89 -14.32 -30.66
C ALA A 425 37.54 -15.40 -29.61
N LYS A 426 37.82 -15.13 -28.32
CA LYS A 426 37.41 -16.03 -27.22
C LYS A 426 35.90 -16.06 -27.03
N ILE A 427 35.21 -14.93 -27.22
CA ILE A 427 33.76 -14.84 -27.09
C ILE A 427 33.07 -15.57 -28.25
N GLU A 428 33.53 -15.35 -29.48
CA GLU A 428 33.03 -16.05 -30.69
C GLU A 428 33.04 -17.58 -30.51
N GLN A 429 34.11 -18.12 -29.92
CA GLN A 429 34.24 -19.55 -29.62
C GLN A 429 33.33 -20.04 -28.48
N ARG A 430 32.83 -19.15 -27.62
CA ARG A 430 31.97 -19.47 -26.46
C ARG A 430 30.49 -19.33 -26.74
N LEU A 431 30.10 -18.81 -27.90
CA LEU A 431 28.69 -18.65 -28.31
C LEU A 431 28.11 -19.89 -29.01
N GLY A 432 28.75 -21.05 -28.89
CA GLY A 432 28.28 -22.31 -29.45
C GLY A 432 26.90 -22.76 -28.91
N TRP A 433 26.50 -22.27 -27.74
CA TRP A 433 25.19 -22.57 -27.13
C TRP A 433 24.00 -22.05 -27.97
N LEU A 434 24.20 -21.06 -28.85
CA LEU A 434 23.15 -20.53 -29.73
C LEU A 434 22.66 -21.59 -30.74
N ASP A 435 23.54 -22.51 -31.11
CA ASP A 435 23.24 -23.57 -32.08
C ASP A 435 22.90 -24.90 -31.39
N VAL A 436 22.71 -24.92 -30.06
CA VAL A 436 22.50 -26.16 -29.32
C VAL A 436 21.32 -26.97 -29.87
N GLN A 437 20.28 -26.28 -30.36
CA GLN A 437 19.10 -26.90 -30.98
C GLN A 437 19.42 -27.68 -32.27
N THR A 438 20.47 -27.34 -33.00
CA THR A 438 20.90 -28.04 -34.22
C THR A 438 22.05 -29.01 -33.97
N SER A 439 22.85 -28.78 -32.93
CA SER A 439 23.98 -29.65 -32.58
C SER A 439 23.62 -30.78 -31.62
N ILE A 440 22.47 -30.72 -30.96
CA ILE A 440 22.03 -31.75 -30.01
C ILE A 440 21.58 -33.02 -30.75
N ASP A 441 22.19 -34.14 -30.39
CA ASP A 441 21.84 -35.45 -30.93
C ASP A 441 20.54 -35.97 -30.29
N MET A 442 19.41 -35.38 -30.72
CA MET A 442 18.07 -35.76 -30.25
C MET A 442 17.77 -37.26 -30.45
N PRO A 443 18.13 -37.91 -31.58
CA PRO A 443 17.94 -39.34 -31.74
C PRO A 443 18.62 -40.16 -30.65
N ARG A 444 19.89 -39.87 -30.34
CA ARG A 444 20.62 -40.55 -29.26
C ARG A 444 19.98 -40.32 -27.89
N LEU A 445 19.58 -39.09 -27.58
CA LEU A 445 18.95 -38.76 -26.29
C LEU A 445 17.58 -39.44 -26.13
N LYS A 446 16.78 -39.50 -27.21
CA LYS A 446 15.51 -40.24 -27.22
C LYS A 446 15.71 -41.75 -27.09
N ALA A 447 16.74 -42.30 -27.72
CA ALA A 447 17.08 -43.72 -27.57
C ALA A 447 17.49 -44.05 -26.13
N LEU A 448 18.30 -43.21 -25.50
CA LEU A 448 18.67 -43.33 -24.08
C LEU A 448 17.44 -43.20 -23.16
N GLN A 449 16.56 -42.23 -23.43
CA GLN A 449 15.32 -42.07 -22.69
C GLN A 449 14.44 -43.33 -22.81
N ALA A 450 14.30 -43.88 -24.01
CA ALA A 450 13.51 -45.08 -24.26
C ALA A 450 14.11 -46.32 -23.57
N SER A 451 15.43 -46.48 -23.53
CA SER A 451 16.06 -47.60 -22.82
C SER A 451 15.81 -47.53 -21.32
N ILE A 452 15.97 -46.33 -20.73
CA ILE A 452 15.69 -46.10 -19.30
C ILE A 452 14.23 -46.43 -18.95
N GLN A 453 13.29 -46.06 -19.83
CA GLN A 453 11.87 -46.29 -19.63
C GLN A 453 11.47 -47.77 -19.85
N ALA A 454 11.94 -48.39 -20.93
CA ALA A 454 11.54 -49.74 -21.34
C ALA A 454 12.12 -50.82 -20.43
N GLU A 455 13.32 -50.61 -19.89
CA GLU A 455 13.97 -51.57 -18.99
C GLU A 455 13.32 -51.59 -17.60
N GLY A 456 12.61 -50.53 -17.20
CA GLY A 456 12.01 -50.38 -15.87
C GLY A 456 13.04 -50.51 -14.71
N ALA A 457 14.33 -50.50 -15.04
CA ALA A 457 15.43 -50.85 -14.15
C ALA A 457 15.76 -49.72 -13.17
N PHE A 458 15.40 -48.48 -13.52
CA PHE A 458 15.73 -47.29 -12.74
C PHE A 458 14.49 -46.66 -12.12
N ALA A 459 14.54 -46.46 -10.80
CA ALA A 459 13.58 -45.68 -10.04
C ALA A 459 14.04 -44.22 -9.87
N HIS A 460 15.35 -43.98 -9.91
CA HIS A 460 15.96 -42.66 -9.73
C HIS A 460 17.02 -42.36 -10.78
N ILE A 461 17.18 -41.08 -11.10
CA ILE A 461 18.31 -40.52 -11.83
C ILE A 461 18.96 -39.48 -10.91
N ILE A 462 20.26 -39.62 -10.66
CA ILE A 462 21.04 -38.65 -9.90
C ILE A 462 22.02 -37.94 -10.84
N LEU A 463 21.90 -36.62 -10.94
CA LEU A 463 22.93 -35.80 -11.57
C LEU A 463 24.02 -35.45 -10.56
N LEU A 464 25.24 -35.86 -10.87
CA LEU A 464 26.46 -35.51 -10.16
C LEU A 464 27.10 -34.32 -10.91
N GLY A 465 27.03 -33.11 -10.34
CA GLY A 465 27.56 -31.90 -10.99
C GLY A 465 27.79 -30.80 -9.97
N MET A 466 28.70 -29.84 -10.28
CA MET A 466 28.96 -28.70 -9.38
C MET A 466 28.85 -27.33 -10.06
N GLY A 467 28.05 -26.43 -9.47
CA GLY A 467 27.86 -25.04 -9.90
C GLY A 467 26.91 -24.88 -11.10
N GLY A 468 27.25 -24.04 -12.08
CA GLY A 468 26.32 -23.66 -13.18
C GLY A 468 25.69 -24.79 -14.01
N SER A 469 26.21 -26.01 -13.96
CA SER A 469 25.62 -27.21 -14.60
C SER A 469 24.45 -27.82 -13.82
N SER A 470 24.25 -27.43 -12.57
CA SER A 470 23.28 -28.04 -11.65
C SER A 470 21.95 -27.29 -11.61
N LEU A 471 21.99 -25.96 -11.69
CA LEU A 471 20.81 -25.12 -11.58
C LEU A 471 19.80 -25.33 -12.72
N ALA A 472 20.28 -25.46 -13.97
CA ALA A 472 19.38 -25.60 -15.12
C ALA A 472 18.57 -26.92 -15.07
N PRO A 473 19.18 -28.10 -14.85
CA PRO A 473 18.41 -29.34 -14.68
C PRO A 473 17.47 -29.32 -13.47
N GLU A 474 17.87 -28.71 -12.36
CA GLU A 474 17.02 -28.56 -11.18
C GLU A 474 15.78 -27.70 -11.46
N VAL A 475 15.95 -26.54 -12.11
CA VAL A 475 14.84 -25.68 -12.53
C VAL A 475 13.90 -26.42 -13.50
N ILE A 476 14.44 -27.14 -14.48
CA ILE A 476 13.64 -27.94 -15.42
C ILE A 476 12.81 -28.99 -14.65
N TYR A 477 13.42 -29.70 -13.70
CA TYR A 477 12.72 -30.70 -12.91
C TYR A 477 11.64 -30.09 -12.00
N GLN A 478 11.93 -28.99 -11.31
CA GLN A 478 10.94 -28.28 -10.49
C GLN A 478 9.78 -27.73 -11.32
N THR A 479 10.05 -27.32 -12.57
CA THR A 479 9.05 -26.76 -13.49
C THR A 479 8.14 -27.83 -14.08
N TYR A 480 8.70 -28.93 -14.56
CA TYR A 480 7.94 -29.98 -15.26
C TYR A 480 7.53 -31.16 -14.37
N GLY A 481 8.10 -31.24 -13.16
CA GLY A 481 7.83 -32.27 -12.17
C GLY A 481 8.20 -33.68 -12.61
N LYS A 482 7.77 -34.65 -11.79
CA LYS A 482 7.86 -36.07 -12.12
C LYS A 482 6.84 -36.42 -13.20
N ARG A 483 7.28 -37.14 -14.23
CA ARG A 483 6.39 -37.68 -15.27
C ARG A 483 6.12 -39.17 -15.03
N GLU A 484 4.88 -39.59 -15.24
CA GLU A 484 4.49 -40.99 -15.15
C GLU A 484 5.31 -41.85 -16.14
N GLY A 485 5.77 -43.02 -15.68
CA GLY A 485 6.63 -43.90 -16.47
C GLY A 485 8.10 -43.48 -16.57
N PHE A 486 8.53 -42.44 -15.86
CA PHE A 486 9.94 -42.00 -15.79
C PHE A 486 10.51 -42.05 -14.36
N PRO A 487 11.83 -42.30 -14.20
CA PRO A 487 12.49 -42.23 -12.89
C PRO A 487 12.37 -40.85 -12.24
N ALA A 488 12.42 -40.79 -10.91
CA ALA A 488 12.53 -39.53 -10.18
C ALA A 488 13.92 -38.92 -10.36
N PHE A 489 14.02 -37.60 -10.45
CA PHE A 489 15.30 -36.90 -10.62
C PHE A 489 15.76 -36.28 -9.30
N LEU A 490 17.06 -36.40 -9.02
CA LEU A 490 17.73 -35.78 -7.87
C LEU A 490 19.04 -35.15 -8.32
N MET A 491 19.41 -34.06 -7.64
CA MET A 491 20.67 -33.35 -7.87
C MET A 491 21.59 -33.55 -6.66
N LEU A 492 22.83 -33.98 -6.92
CA LEU A 492 23.92 -33.92 -5.95
C LEU A 492 24.96 -32.88 -6.41
N ASP A 493 24.73 -31.63 -6.00
CA ASP A 493 25.69 -30.51 -6.12
C ASP A 493 26.30 -30.17 -4.77
N SER A 494 27.01 -31.13 -4.20
CA SER A 494 27.75 -30.91 -2.96
C SER A 494 28.83 -31.97 -2.76
N THR A 495 29.92 -31.55 -2.12
CA THR A 495 30.94 -32.45 -1.57
C THR A 495 30.82 -32.64 -0.06
N VAL A 496 29.81 -32.03 0.56
CA VAL A 496 29.53 -32.13 1.99
C VAL A 496 29.06 -33.56 2.31
N PRO A 497 29.76 -34.31 3.19
CA PRO A 497 29.43 -35.70 3.48
C PRO A 497 27.99 -35.93 3.94
N GLU A 498 27.41 -35.03 4.74
CA GLU A 498 26.01 -35.17 5.15
C GLU A 498 25.06 -35.13 3.94
N ARG A 499 25.30 -34.24 2.97
CA ARG A 499 24.45 -34.11 1.79
C ARG A 499 24.54 -35.34 0.87
N VAL A 500 25.73 -35.93 0.77
CA VAL A 500 25.94 -37.18 0.04
C VAL A 500 25.16 -38.32 0.72
N LEU A 501 25.26 -38.44 2.04
CA LEU A 501 24.54 -39.45 2.83
C LEU A 501 23.02 -39.27 2.77
N GLU A 502 22.52 -38.04 2.75
CA GLU A 502 21.08 -37.76 2.59
C GLU A 502 20.54 -38.34 1.29
N ILE A 503 21.25 -38.10 0.18
CA ILE A 503 20.84 -38.60 -1.13
C ILE A 503 20.99 -40.12 -1.20
N GLU A 504 22.08 -40.68 -0.66
CA GLU A 504 22.27 -42.12 -0.58
C GLU A 504 21.12 -42.81 0.17
N ARG A 505 20.68 -42.24 1.30
CA ARG A 505 19.55 -42.77 2.09
C ARG A 505 18.19 -42.61 1.40
N ALA A 506 18.07 -41.68 0.47
CA ALA A 506 16.81 -41.37 -0.21
C ALA A 506 16.54 -42.27 -1.42
N VAL A 507 17.50 -43.09 -1.87
CA VAL A 507 17.39 -43.90 -3.09
C VAL A 507 17.81 -45.35 -2.90
N ASP A 508 17.31 -46.23 -3.77
CA ASP A 508 17.87 -47.56 -3.98
C ASP A 508 19.00 -47.46 -5.02
N LEU A 509 20.25 -47.59 -4.58
CA LEU A 509 21.42 -47.49 -5.46
C LEU A 509 21.39 -48.50 -6.61
N SER A 510 20.80 -49.69 -6.42
CA SER A 510 20.70 -50.72 -7.46
C SER A 510 19.71 -50.35 -8.57
N LYS A 511 18.83 -49.37 -8.30
CA LYS A 511 17.83 -48.83 -9.22
C LYS A 511 18.08 -47.35 -9.52
N THR A 512 19.33 -46.90 -9.45
CA THR A 512 19.67 -45.49 -9.66
C THR A 512 20.66 -45.34 -10.82
N LEU A 513 20.29 -44.48 -11.78
CA LEU A 513 21.19 -44.07 -12.85
C LEU A 513 21.94 -42.81 -12.43
N PHE A 514 23.27 -42.88 -12.40
CA PHE A 514 24.12 -41.73 -12.13
C PHE A 514 24.57 -41.08 -13.45
N ILE A 515 24.33 -39.78 -13.57
CA ILE A 515 24.83 -38.97 -14.68
C ILE A 515 25.95 -38.10 -14.12
N VAL A 516 27.17 -38.26 -14.63
CA VAL A 516 28.31 -37.43 -14.23
C VAL A 516 28.44 -36.28 -15.21
N ALA A 517 28.14 -35.07 -14.74
CA ALA A 517 28.34 -33.84 -15.51
C ALA A 517 29.65 -33.16 -15.09
N SER A 518 30.60 -33.14 -16.02
CA SER A 518 31.85 -32.40 -15.89
C SER A 518 31.75 -31.08 -16.66
N LYS A 519 32.20 -29.97 -16.05
CA LYS A 519 32.47 -28.73 -16.79
C LYS A 519 33.73 -28.95 -17.63
N SER A 520 33.57 -29.16 -18.93
CA SER A 520 34.64 -28.97 -19.91
C SER A 520 34.28 -27.80 -20.81
#